data_AF-A0A7V6Z1U7-F1
#
_entry.id   AF-A0A7V6Z1U7-F1
#
_cell.length_a   1.000
_cell.length_b   1.000
_cell.length_c   1.000
_cell.angle_alpha   90.00
_cell.angle_beta   90.00
_cell.angle_gamma   90.00
#
_symmetry.space_group_name_H-M   'P 1'
#
loop_
_entity.id
_entity.type
_entity.pdbx_description
1 polymer ?
#
loop_
_entity_poly.entity_id
_entity_poly.type
_entity_poly.pdbx_seq_one_letter_code
_entity_poly.pdbx_strand_id
1 'polypeptide(L)'
;MKRSTVVHTFSCGVIVGLLAFATGCQTGDSSSSSVSVQPAQSTRSAATSAPAAAPAAGAPAVVRVNAGAYEAYTNSNGEVWLADKGFEGGDVIERPGIQIANTQNPEIYRSEHYAMNSFTIDVPNGKYLAKLHFAETFEGIMGPGDRVFSFNVQGREFKDFDVWVKAGGPNRAYVESVPVEVTDGKFRITFDFIAENPQINGIELIPQ
;
A
#
# COMPACT_ATOMS: atom_id res chain seq x y z
N MET A 1 18.86 -23.39 -35.44
CA MET A 1 17.75 -22.66 -36.10
C MET A 1 17.47 -21.39 -35.32
N LYS A 2 17.08 -20.32 -36.03
CA LYS A 2 17.26 -18.89 -35.72
C LYS A 2 16.64 -18.41 -34.40
N ARG A 3 17.40 -17.57 -33.66
CA ARG A 3 16.90 -16.66 -32.62
C ARG A 3 16.30 -15.43 -33.32
N SER A 4 15.06 -15.06 -32.97
CA SER A 4 14.37 -13.87 -33.48
C SER A 4 14.40 -12.79 -32.40
N THR A 5 15.20 -11.76 -32.61
CA THR A 5 15.24 -10.54 -31.80
C THR A 5 14.31 -9.52 -32.45
N VAL A 6 13.24 -9.12 -31.75
CA VAL A 6 12.35 -8.04 -32.18
C VAL A 6 12.84 -6.74 -31.55
N VAL A 7 13.36 -5.85 -32.38
CA VAL A 7 13.71 -4.46 -32.03
C VAL A 7 12.45 -3.61 -32.17
N HIS A 8 11.98 -3.01 -31.07
CA HIS A 8 10.93 -2.00 -31.11
C HIS A 8 11.56 -0.61 -31.22
N THR A 9 11.36 0.02 -32.38
CA THR A 9 11.73 1.40 -32.67
C THR A 9 10.71 2.35 -32.03
N PHE A 10 11.14 3.19 -31.09
CA PHE A 10 10.34 4.33 -30.59
C PHE A 10 10.57 5.55 -31.48
N SER A 11 9.50 6.02 -32.14
CA SER A 11 9.49 7.26 -32.91
C SER A 11 9.10 8.43 -32.01
N CYS A 12 9.99 9.42 -31.92
CA CYS A 12 9.81 10.67 -31.18
C CYS A 12 8.94 11.65 -31.99
N GLY A 13 7.80 12.05 -31.44
CA GLY A 13 6.94 13.09 -32.02
C GLY A 13 7.13 14.41 -31.27
N VAL A 14 7.82 15.36 -31.90
CA VAL A 14 7.90 16.77 -31.44
C VAL A 14 6.78 17.55 -32.11
N ILE A 15 5.90 18.17 -31.33
CA ILE A 15 4.94 19.18 -31.82
C ILE A 15 5.35 20.53 -31.24
N VAL A 16 5.79 21.43 -32.13
CA VAL A 16 6.02 22.85 -31.87
C VAL A 16 4.72 23.59 -32.16
N GLY A 17 4.13 24.20 -31.13
CA GLY A 17 2.98 25.10 -31.24
C GLY A 17 3.36 26.52 -30.86
N LEU A 18 3.47 27.38 -31.88
CA LEU A 18 3.77 28.81 -31.82
C LEU A 18 2.47 29.61 -31.61
N LEU A 19 2.36 30.49 -30.61
CA LEU A 19 1.34 31.56 -30.63
C LEU A 19 1.73 32.81 -29.82
N ALA A 20 2.04 33.85 -30.61
CA ALA A 20 1.79 35.29 -30.50
C ALA A 20 1.81 36.03 -29.14
N PHE A 21 2.64 37.07 -29.14
CA PHE A 21 2.72 38.18 -28.20
C PHE A 21 1.51 39.13 -28.32
N ALA A 22 0.99 39.62 -27.19
CA ALA A 22 0.22 40.86 -27.13
C ALA A 22 0.76 41.74 -25.99
N THR A 23 1.28 42.88 -26.40
CA THR A 23 1.86 43.98 -25.64
C THR A 23 0.75 44.76 -24.91
N GLY A 24 1.00 45.18 -23.67
CA GLY A 24 0.11 46.08 -22.94
C GLY A 24 0.82 46.76 -21.79
N CYS A 25 1.50 47.88 -22.07
CA CYS A 25 1.99 48.82 -21.06
C CYS A 25 0.86 49.80 -20.72
N GLN A 26 0.58 50.01 -19.43
CA GLN A 26 0.00 51.25 -18.94
C GLN A 26 0.71 51.66 -17.64
N THR A 27 1.51 52.72 -17.78
CA THR A 27 2.06 53.54 -16.72
C THR A 27 0.98 54.47 -16.17
N GLY A 28 0.82 54.52 -14.86
CA GLY A 28 0.05 55.53 -14.14
C GLY A 28 0.90 56.05 -12.98
N ASP A 29 1.31 57.31 -13.10
CA ASP A 29 2.13 58.04 -12.15
C ASP A 29 1.35 58.52 -10.92
N SER A 30 2.10 58.61 -9.81
CA SER A 30 2.01 59.62 -8.75
C SER A 30 0.69 59.84 -8.00
N SER A 31 0.71 59.63 -6.67
CA SER A 31 0.61 60.74 -5.69
C SER A 31 0.56 60.20 -4.25
N SER A 32 1.56 60.57 -3.46
CA SER A 32 1.51 60.54 -2.01
C SER A 32 0.56 61.62 -1.50
N SER A 33 -0.35 61.30 -0.57
CA SER A 33 -0.84 62.24 0.44
C SER A 33 -1.43 61.51 1.63
N SER A 34 -0.99 61.98 2.80
CA SER A 34 -1.31 61.60 4.17
C SER A 34 -2.79 61.66 4.52
N VAL A 35 -3.26 60.71 5.34
CA VAL A 35 -4.46 60.88 6.17
C VAL A 35 -4.18 60.45 7.62
N SER A 36 -4.67 61.30 8.50
CA SER A 36 -4.53 61.38 9.95
C SER A 36 -5.07 60.17 10.72
N VAL A 37 -4.51 60.01 11.93
CA VAL A 37 -4.86 59.02 12.96
C VAL A 37 -6.25 59.32 13.54
N GLN A 38 -7.09 58.29 13.70
CA GLN A 38 -8.17 58.25 14.70
C GLN A 38 -8.34 56.81 15.22
N PRO A 39 -8.42 56.57 16.54
CA PRO A 39 -8.65 55.25 17.10
C PRO A 39 -10.16 54.96 17.10
N ALA A 40 -10.57 53.90 16.41
CA ALA A 40 -11.90 53.31 16.56
C ALA A 40 -11.73 51.89 17.09
N GLN A 41 -12.05 51.72 18.38
CA GLN A 41 -12.22 50.42 19.01
C GLN A 41 -13.30 49.65 18.26
N SER A 42 -12.91 48.53 17.66
CA SER A 42 -13.85 47.53 17.15
C SER A 42 -13.43 46.20 17.76
N THR A 43 -14.11 45.82 18.85
CA THR A 43 -14.02 44.48 19.42
C THR A 43 -14.59 43.50 18.40
N ARG A 44 -13.76 43.04 17.46
CA ARG A 44 -14.09 41.87 16.65
C ARG A 44 -14.05 40.67 17.58
N SER A 45 -15.24 40.23 17.97
CA SER A 45 -15.50 38.92 18.54
C SER A 45 -14.77 37.88 17.69
N ALA A 46 -13.73 37.26 18.25
CA ALA A 46 -13.06 36.13 17.64
C ALA A 46 -14.07 34.98 17.63
N ALA A 47 -14.73 34.76 16.49
CA ALA A 47 -15.45 33.53 16.26
C ALA A 47 -14.42 32.39 16.28
N THR A 48 -14.36 31.69 17.41
CA THR A 48 -13.70 30.39 17.50
C THR A 48 -14.39 29.48 16.51
N SER A 49 -13.76 29.26 15.35
CA SER A 49 -14.12 28.17 14.47
C SER A 49 -13.93 26.89 15.26
N ALA A 50 -15.04 26.28 15.71
CA ALA A 50 -15.05 24.93 16.23
C ALA A 50 -14.33 24.02 15.21
N PRO A 51 -13.44 23.11 15.65
CA PRO A 51 -12.79 22.19 14.73
C PRO A 51 -13.89 21.40 14.03
N ALA A 52 -13.81 21.35 12.69
CA ALA A 52 -14.68 20.52 11.87
C ALA A 52 -14.67 19.11 12.46
N ALA A 53 -15.84 18.62 12.86
CA ALA A 53 -15.99 17.26 13.35
C ALA A 53 -15.36 16.32 12.32
N ALA A 54 -14.38 15.53 12.75
CA ALA A 54 -13.81 14.48 11.92
C ALA A 54 -14.96 13.63 11.36
N PRO A 55 -14.92 13.24 10.07
CA PRO A 55 -15.96 12.39 9.50
C PRO A 55 -16.15 11.19 10.40
N ALA A 56 -17.40 10.90 10.77
CA ALA A 56 -17.74 9.77 11.60
C ALA A 56 -17.14 8.52 10.95
N ALA A 57 -16.14 7.93 11.62
CA ALA A 57 -15.49 6.72 11.13
C ALA A 57 -16.56 5.64 10.96
N GLY A 58 -16.64 5.07 9.75
CA GLY A 58 -17.56 3.96 9.47
C GLY A 58 -17.31 2.79 10.43
N ALA A 59 -18.29 1.90 10.57
CA ALA A 59 -18.10 0.71 11.40
C ALA A 59 -16.92 -0.14 10.87
N PRO A 60 -16.12 -0.75 11.76
CA PRO A 60 -15.07 -1.70 11.37
C PRO A 60 -15.64 -2.78 10.43
N ALA A 61 -14.99 -2.97 9.28
CA ALA A 61 -15.35 -3.98 8.29
C ALA A 61 -14.16 -4.91 8.04
N VAL A 62 -14.44 -6.13 7.58
CA VAL A 62 -13.38 -7.06 7.19
C VAL A 62 -12.70 -6.53 5.93
N VAL A 63 -11.37 -6.43 5.97
CA VAL A 63 -10.54 -6.08 4.81
C VAL A 63 -9.76 -7.31 4.39
N ARG A 64 -9.69 -7.59 3.08
CA ARG A 64 -8.86 -8.66 2.52
C ARG A 64 -8.15 -8.15 1.28
N VAL A 65 -6.84 -8.30 1.22
CA VAL A 65 -5.98 -7.91 0.10
C VAL A 65 -5.25 -9.14 -0.38
N ASN A 66 -5.38 -9.47 -1.68
CA ASN A 66 -4.57 -10.48 -2.34
C ASN A 66 -3.32 -9.80 -2.88
N ALA A 67 -2.21 -9.94 -2.17
CA ALA A 67 -0.99 -9.22 -2.47
C ALA A 67 -0.39 -9.76 -3.79
N GLY A 68 0.01 -8.84 -4.65
CA GLY A 68 0.51 -9.13 -5.99
C GLY A 68 -0.55 -9.42 -7.06
N ALA A 69 -1.84 -9.52 -6.70
CA ALA A 69 -2.90 -9.79 -7.67
C ALA A 69 -3.27 -8.54 -8.47
N TYR A 70 -3.45 -8.65 -9.78
CA TYR A 70 -3.86 -7.52 -10.62
C TYR A 70 -5.34 -7.18 -10.51
N GLU A 71 -6.18 -8.16 -10.21
CA GLU A 71 -7.62 -8.02 -10.12
C GLU A 71 -8.16 -8.52 -8.77
N ALA A 72 -9.26 -7.91 -8.33
CA ALA A 72 -9.99 -8.41 -7.18
C ALA A 72 -10.65 -9.74 -7.53
N TYR A 73 -10.74 -10.65 -6.56
CA TYR A 73 -11.40 -11.93 -6.77
C TYR A 73 -12.28 -12.29 -5.58
N THR A 74 -13.28 -13.13 -5.83
CA THR A 74 -14.16 -13.67 -4.79
C THR A 74 -13.93 -15.17 -4.70
N ASN A 75 -13.61 -15.66 -3.50
CA ASN A 75 -13.39 -17.10 -3.31
C ASN A 75 -14.73 -17.87 -3.24
N SER A 76 -14.66 -19.20 -3.19
CA SER A 76 -15.83 -20.07 -3.13
C SER A 76 -16.70 -19.87 -1.88
N ASN A 77 -16.17 -19.25 -0.82
CA ASN A 77 -16.90 -18.91 0.39
C ASN A 77 -17.63 -17.56 0.28
N GLY A 78 -17.56 -16.87 -0.87
CA GLY A 78 -18.15 -15.55 -1.08
C GLY A 78 -17.33 -14.41 -0.47
N GLU A 79 -16.09 -14.66 -0.04
CA GLU A 79 -15.21 -13.63 0.52
C GLU A 79 -14.55 -12.86 -0.61
N VAL A 80 -14.76 -11.55 -0.63
CA VAL A 80 -14.13 -10.64 -1.60
C VAL A 80 -12.73 -10.29 -1.13
N TRP A 81 -11.76 -10.51 -2.00
CA TRP A 81 -10.36 -10.12 -1.86
C TRP A 81 -10.05 -9.00 -2.85
N LEU A 82 -9.57 -7.87 -2.34
CA LEU A 82 -9.10 -6.76 -3.16
C LEU A 82 -7.83 -7.17 -3.91
N ALA A 83 -7.62 -6.57 -5.09
CA ALA A 83 -6.33 -6.59 -5.78
C ALA A 83 -5.23 -5.97 -4.92
N ASP A 84 -3.98 -6.07 -5.39
CA ASP A 84 -2.82 -5.45 -4.74
C ASP A 84 -3.06 -3.96 -4.46
N LYS A 85 -3.02 -3.60 -3.18
CA LYS A 85 -3.32 -2.23 -2.73
C LYS A 85 -2.69 -1.97 -1.37
N GLY A 86 -2.15 -0.77 -1.20
CA GLY A 86 -1.66 -0.28 0.10
C GLY A 86 -0.16 -0.54 0.33
N PHE A 87 0.53 -1.17 -0.62
CA PHE A 87 1.98 -1.38 -0.55
C PHE A 87 2.77 -0.16 -1.03
N GLU A 88 3.95 0.04 -0.45
CA GLU A 88 4.94 1.02 -0.88
C GLU A 88 6.28 0.34 -1.20
N GLY A 89 6.79 0.61 -2.40
CA GLY A 89 7.96 -0.06 -2.96
C GLY A 89 7.63 -1.47 -3.47
N GLY A 90 8.66 -2.24 -3.80
CA GLY A 90 8.51 -3.61 -4.26
C GLY A 90 8.02 -3.77 -5.69
N ASP A 91 7.75 -5.03 -6.03
CA ASP A 91 7.19 -5.49 -7.29
C ASP A 91 6.17 -6.61 -7.01
N VAL A 92 5.39 -6.95 -8.03
CA VAL A 92 4.33 -7.96 -7.96
C VAL A 92 4.56 -9.07 -8.97
N ILE A 93 4.13 -10.28 -8.63
CA ILE A 93 4.17 -11.41 -9.56
C ILE A 93 3.03 -12.38 -9.29
N GLU A 94 2.42 -12.87 -10.38
CA GLU A 94 1.43 -13.95 -10.36
C GLU A 94 2.04 -15.24 -10.94
N ARG A 95 1.69 -16.37 -10.33
CA ARG A 95 2.10 -17.73 -10.71
C ARG A 95 0.86 -18.61 -10.85
N PRO A 96 0.04 -18.41 -11.90
CA PRO A 96 -1.18 -19.17 -12.07
C PRO A 96 -0.90 -20.68 -12.20
N GLY A 97 -1.76 -21.50 -11.61
CA GLY A 97 -1.74 -22.95 -11.80
C GLY A 97 -0.77 -23.73 -10.90
N ILE A 98 0.09 -23.09 -10.10
CA ILE A 98 0.90 -23.81 -9.11
C ILE A 98 0.00 -24.43 -8.03
N GLN A 99 0.35 -25.64 -7.59
CA GLN A 99 -0.36 -26.30 -6.49
C GLN A 99 0.14 -25.76 -5.17
N ILE A 100 -0.77 -25.33 -4.30
CA ILE A 100 -0.44 -24.83 -2.97
C ILE A 100 -1.04 -25.78 -1.94
N ALA A 101 -0.19 -26.41 -1.14
CA ALA A 101 -0.63 -27.28 -0.04
C ALA A 101 -1.08 -26.46 1.19
N ASN A 102 -1.74 -27.13 2.14
CA ASN A 102 -2.23 -26.56 3.41
C ASN A 102 -3.28 -25.44 3.26
N THR A 103 -3.98 -25.36 2.14
CA THR A 103 -5.04 -24.37 1.93
C THR A 103 -6.19 -24.94 1.11
N GLN A 104 -7.39 -24.41 1.31
CA GLN A 104 -8.54 -24.62 0.43
C GLN A 104 -8.72 -23.45 -0.56
N ASN A 105 -7.97 -22.36 -0.37
CA ASN A 105 -8.00 -21.14 -1.17
C ASN A 105 -6.61 -20.90 -1.79
N PRO A 106 -6.20 -21.69 -2.80
CA PRO A 106 -4.86 -21.55 -3.37
C PRO A 106 -4.63 -20.23 -4.10
N GLU A 107 -5.70 -19.56 -4.58
CA GLU A 107 -5.58 -18.29 -5.32
C GLU A 107 -4.94 -17.16 -4.51
N ILE A 108 -5.07 -17.16 -3.17
CA ILE A 108 -4.38 -16.17 -2.31
C ILE A 108 -2.86 -16.31 -2.44
N TYR A 109 -2.37 -17.53 -2.66
CA TYR A 109 -0.95 -17.88 -2.62
C TYR A 109 -0.34 -18.04 -4.02
N ARG A 110 -1.11 -17.67 -5.06
CA ARG A 110 -0.66 -17.68 -6.46
C ARG A 110 -0.22 -16.30 -6.92
N SER A 111 -0.25 -15.31 -6.05
CA SER A 111 0.35 -14.00 -6.25
C SER A 111 1.15 -13.63 -5.03
N GLU A 112 2.19 -12.81 -5.21
CA GLU A 112 2.89 -12.19 -4.09
C GLU A 112 3.29 -10.76 -4.46
N HIS A 113 3.26 -9.90 -3.46
CA HIS A 113 4.03 -8.67 -3.48
C HIS A 113 5.36 -8.99 -2.82
N TYR A 114 6.48 -8.51 -3.36
CA TYR A 114 7.81 -8.75 -2.82
C TYR A 114 8.68 -7.50 -2.88
N ALA A 115 9.77 -7.48 -2.12
CA ALA A 115 10.72 -6.37 -2.02
C ALA A 115 10.08 -5.01 -1.61
N MET A 116 8.93 -5.05 -0.94
CA MET A 116 8.24 -3.87 -0.44
C MET A 116 8.90 -3.31 0.83
N ASN A 117 8.68 -2.03 1.11
CA ASN A 117 9.09 -1.40 2.36
C ASN A 117 7.96 -1.45 3.39
N SER A 118 6.72 -1.18 2.97
CA SER A 118 5.58 -1.07 3.87
C SER A 118 4.26 -1.46 3.23
N PHE A 119 3.29 -1.75 4.09
CA PHE A 119 1.87 -1.82 3.76
C PHE A 119 1.10 -0.89 4.69
N THR A 120 0.22 -0.05 4.14
CA THR A 120 -0.69 0.80 4.91
C THR A 120 -2.09 0.78 4.29
N ILE A 121 -3.10 0.60 5.14
CA ILE A 121 -4.51 0.74 4.74
C ILE A 121 -5.29 1.51 5.79
N ASP A 122 -6.17 2.40 5.31
CA ASP A 122 -7.08 3.14 6.17
C ASP A 122 -8.20 2.22 6.65
N VAL A 123 -8.37 2.11 7.97
CA VAL A 123 -9.42 1.34 8.63
C VAL A 123 -9.91 2.07 9.87
N PRO A 124 -11.19 1.92 10.27
CA PRO A 124 -11.68 2.50 11.50
C PRO A 124 -10.85 2.07 12.72
N ASN A 125 -10.74 2.95 13.71
CA ASN A 125 -10.10 2.59 14.97
C ASN A 125 -10.83 1.41 15.63
N GLY A 126 -10.07 0.47 16.20
CA GLY A 126 -10.63 -0.73 16.79
C GLY A 126 -9.61 -1.85 16.94
N LYS A 127 -10.08 -2.96 17.50
CA LYS A 127 -9.31 -4.18 17.63
C LYS A 127 -9.59 -5.07 16.42
N TYR A 128 -8.52 -5.67 15.90
CA TYR A 128 -8.58 -6.56 14.75
C TYR A 128 -7.73 -7.80 15.03
N LEU A 129 -8.10 -8.90 14.38
CA LEU A 129 -7.19 -10.00 14.12
C LEU A 129 -6.63 -9.80 12.71
N ALA A 130 -5.35 -9.46 12.62
CA ALA A 130 -4.63 -9.43 11.35
C ALA A 130 -4.16 -10.84 11.00
N LYS A 131 -4.45 -11.32 9.80
CA LYS A 131 -3.91 -12.57 9.26
C LYS A 131 -3.01 -12.24 8.09
N LEU A 132 -1.75 -12.66 8.17
CA LEU A 132 -0.75 -12.48 7.13
C LEU A 132 -0.51 -13.82 6.46
N HIS A 133 -0.77 -13.89 5.16
CA HIS A 133 -0.70 -15.10 4.36
C HIS A 133 0.65 -15.16 3.65
N PHE A 134 1.37 -16.26 3.85
CA PHE A 134 2.66 -16.52 3.24
C PHE A 134 2.70 -17.91 2.62
N ALA A 135 3.42 -18.06 1.52
CA ALA A 135 3.86 -19.30 0.91
C ALA A 135 5.15 -18.98 0.16
N GLU A 136 6.17 -19.82 0.31
CA GLU A 136 7.39 -19.68 -0.50
C GLU A 136 7.13 -20.26 -1.89
N THR A 137 6.96 -19.39 -2.88
CA THR A 137 6.63 -19.77 -4.26
C THR A 137 7.72 -19.40 -5.27
N PHE A 138 8.78 -18.75 -4.81
CA PHE A 138 9.91 -18.41 -5.67
C PHE A 138 10.83 -19.62 -5.82
N GLU A 139 11.04 -20.05 -7.06
CA GLU A 139 11.89 -21.20 -7.41
C GLU A 139 13.38 -21.01 -7.08
N GLY A 140 13.80 -19.81 -6.69
CA GLY A 140 15.17 -19.54 -6.21
C GLY A 140 15.40 -19.86 -4.73
N ILE A 141 14.34 -20.05 -3.94
CA ILE A 141 14.43 -20.43 -2.52
C ILE A 141 14.33 -21.94 -2.43
N MET A 142 15.40 -22.62 -2.00
CA MET A 142 15.51 -24.08 -2.05
C MET A 142 15.62 -24.73 -0.68
N GLY A 143 15.69 -23.94 0.39
CA GLY A 143 15.76 -24.43 1.76
C GLY A 143 15.59 -23.37 2.84
N PRO A 144 15.65 -23.80 4.12
CA PRO A 144 15.71 -22.90 5.26
C PRO A 144 16.90 -21.93 5.15
N GLY A 145 16.68 -20.67 5.52
CA GLY A 145 17.69 -19.62 5.52
C GLY A 145 17.91 -18.92 4.18
N ASP A 146 17.37 -19.44 3.09
CA ASP A 146 17.52 -18.83 1.76
C ASP A 146 16.70 -17.53 1.63
N ARG A 147 15.51 -17.47 2.28
CA ARG A 147 14.73 -16.24 2.48
C ARG A 147 14.45 -16.04 3.96
N VAL A 148 14.98 -14.97 4.53
CA VAL A 148 14.76 -14.53 5.90
C VAL A 148 14.54 -13.02 5.91
N PHE A 149 13.49 -12.55 6.55
CA PHE A 149 13.23 -11.13 6.72
C PHE A 149 12.59 -10.87 8.07
N SER A 150 12.59 -9.62 8.53
CA SER A 150 11.81 -9.21 9.69
C SER A 150 10.63 -8.35 9.24
N PHE A 151 9.59 -8.28 10.06
CA PHE A 151 8.50 -7.34 9.83
C PHE A 151 7.91 -6.86 11.14
N ASN A 152 7.27 -5.69 11.10
CA ASN A 152 6.56 -5.11 12.23
C ASN A 152 5.10 -4.90 11.85
N VAL A 153 4.17 -5.37 12.68
CA VAL A 153 2.73 -5.17 12.49
C VAL A 153 2.19 -4.35 13.66
N GLN A 154 1.72 -3.13 13.40
CA GLN A 154 1.17 -2.24 14.44
C GLN A 154 2.05 -2.16 15.71
N GLY A 155 3.37 -2.04 15.55
CA GLY A 155 4.33 -1.96 16.64
C GLY A 155 4.83 -3.31 17.17
N ARG A 156 4.26 -4.44 16.75
CA ARG A 156 4.75 -5.79 17.12
C ARG A 156 5.73 -6.32 16.09
N GLU A 157 6.96 -6.55 16.53
CA GLU A 157 8.05 -7.05 15.69
C GLU A 157 8.09 -8.59 15.62
N PHE A 158 8.42 -9.10 14.43
CA PHE A 158 8.68 -10.49 14.11
C PHE A 158 10.06 -10.56 13.45
N LYS A 159 11.04 -11.12 14.17
CA LYS A 159 12.44 -11.22 13.72
C LYS A 159 12.72 -12.54 13.04
N ASP A 160 13.68 -12.51 12.12
CA ASP A 160 14.27 -13.69 11.47
C ASP A 160 13.19 -14.63 10.91
N PHE A 161 12.16 -14.06 10.30
CA PHE A 161 11.03 -14.78 9.77
C PHE A 161 11.42 -15.48 8.47
N ASP A 162 11.37 -16.81 8.52
CA ASP A 162 11.64 -17.70 7.40
C ASP A 162 10.34 -18.42 7.01
N VAL A 163 9.80 -18.07 5.84
CA VAL A 163 8.55 -18.64 5.31
C VAL A 163 8.69 -20.15 5.07
N TRP A 164 9.84 -20.60 4.58
CA TRP A 164 10.09 -22.02 4.30
C TRP A 164 10.01 -22.84 5.58
N VAL A 165 10.66 -22.37 6.66
CA VAL A 165 10.63 -23.02 7.97
C VAL A 165 9.20 -23.03 8.54
N LYS A 166 8.49 -21.91 8.45
CA LYS A 166 7.13 -21.76 9.00
C LYS A 166 6.10 -22.61 8.27
N ALA A 167 6.17 -22.68 6.94
CA ALA A 167 5.24 -23.44 6.11
C ALA A 167 5.63 -24.92 5.98
N GLY A 168 6.88 -25.26 6.26
CA GLY A 168 7.44 -26.61 6.13
C GLY A 168 7.82 -26.97 4.69
N GLY A 169 8.33 -26.01 3.92
CA GLY A 169 8.77 -26.19 2.53
C GLY A 169 8.10 -25.25 1.51
N PRO A 170 8.42 -25.40 0.21
CA PRO A 170 7.92 -24.54 -0.85
C PRO A 170 6.48 -24.89 -1.22
N ASN A 171 5.73 -23.92 -1.74
CA ASN A 171 4.35 -24.07 -2.22
C ASN A 171 3.40 -24.60 -1.13
N ARG A 172 3.56 -24.11 0.10
CA ARG A 172 2.74 -24.46 1.25
C ARG A 172 2.24 -23.18 1.90
N ALA A 173 0.93 -23.11 2.12
CA ALA A 173 0.33 -21.99 2.83
C ALA A 173 0.71 -21.98 4.31
N TYR A 174 1.04 -20.80 4.82
CA TYR A 174 1.20 -20.46 6.22
C TYR A 174 0.43 -19.16 6.51
N VAL A 175 -0.13 -19.05 7.72
CA VAL A 175 -0.87 -17.87 8.17
C VAL A 175 -0.35 -17.44 9.53
N GLU A 176 0.22 -16.24 9.61
CA GLU A 176 0.58 -15.61 10.88
C GLU A 176 -0.61 -14.78 11.38
N SER A 177 -1.11 -15.07 12.58
CA SER A 177 -2.28 -14.40 13.16
C SER A 177 -1.87 -13.47 14.30
N VAL A 178 -2.12 -12.17 14.13
CA VAL A 178 -1.64 -11.11 15.02
C VAL A 178 -2.82 -10.28 15.53
N PRO A 179 -3.16 -10.35 16.82
CA PRO A 179 -4.09 -9.40 17.43
C PRO A 179 -3.46 -8.00 17.44
N VAL A 180 -4.19 -7.02 16.92
CA VAL A 180 -3.73 -5.63 16.79
C VAL A 180 -4.81 -4.64 17.21
N GLU A 181 -4.36 -3.43 17.57
CA GLU A 181 -5.22 -2.29 17.83
C GLU A 181 -4.83 -1.14 16.91
N VAL A 182 -5.83 -0.55 16.24
CA VAL A 182 -5.67 0.62 15.37
C VAL A 182 -6.23 1.83 16.12
N THR A 183 -5.39 2.84 16.32
CA THR A 183 -5.72 4.04 17.12
C THR A 183 -5.71 5.33 16.31
N ASP A 184 -5.14 5.33 15.11
CA ASP A 184 -4.94 6.50 14.26
C ASP A 184 -5.55 6.36 12.85
N GLY A 185 -6.49 5.44 12.69
CA GLY A 185 -7.23 5.18 11.45
C GLY A 185 -6.43 4.42 10.39
N LYS A 186 -5.23 3.91 10.74
CA LYS A 186 -4.31 3.28 9.80
C LYS A 186 -3.72 2.01 10.37
N PHE A 187 -3.94 0.90 9.68
CA PHE A 187 -3.19 -0.33 9.94
C PHE A 187 -1.90 -0.33 9.10
N ARG A 188 -0.77 -0.67 9.73
CA ARG A 188 0.56 -0.63 9.11
C ARG A 188 1.36 -1.90 9.33
N ILE A 189 2.11 -2.26 8.29
CA ILE A 189 3.19 -3.25 8.33
C ILE A 189 4.45 -2.61 7.75
N THR A 190 5.60 -2.82 8.37
CA THR A 190 6.92 -2.52 7.76
C THR A 190 7.71 -3.81 7.61
N PHE A 191 8.58 -3.85 6.60
CA PHE A 191 9.38 -5.02 6.26
C PHE A 191 10.86 -4.66 6.22
N ASP A 192 11.69 -5.54 6.78
CA ASP A 192 13.13 -5.36 6.86
C ASP A 192 13.83 -6.59 6.25
N PHE A 193 14.61 -6.35 5.20
CA PHE A 193 15.38 -7.38 4.50
C PHE A 193 16.51 -7.93 5.38
N ILE A 194 16.73 -9.26 5.38
CA ILE A 194 17.91 -9.89 5.96
C ILE A 194 18.63 -10.77 4.92
N ALA A 195 17.92 -11.74 4.33
CA ALA A 195 18.39 -12.62 3.28
C ALA A 195 17.25 -12.85 2.26
N GLU A 196 17.47 -12.45 1.01
CA GLU A 196 16.42 -12.30 0.00
C GLU A 196 15.24 -11.37 0.44
N ASN A 197 14.46 -10.93 -0.53
CA ASN A 197 13.41 -9.93 -0.38
C ASN A 197 12.31 -10.37 0.60
N PRO A 198 11.74 -9.45 1.40
CA PRO A 198 10.47 -9.75 2.05
C PRO A 198 9.39 -10.04 0.99
N GLN A 199 8.44 -10.90 1.33
CA GLN A 199 7.29 -11.22 0.49
C GLN A 199 6.05 -11.43 1.34
N ILE A 200 4.87 -11.18 0.76
CA ILE A 200 3.58 -11.56 1.34
C ILE A 200 2.59 -11.90 0.23
N ASN A 201 1.73 -12.89 0.46
CA ASN A 201 0.71 -13.33 -0.50
C ASN A 201 -0.67 -12.72 -0.21
N GLY A 202 -0.99 -12.43 1.04
CA GLY A 202 -2.28 -11.82 1.37
C GLY A 202 -2.37 -11.28 2.79
N ILE A 203 -3.31 -10.37 2.99
CA ILE A 203 -3.57 -9.71 4.28
C ILE A 203 -5.07 -9.71 4.54
N GLU A 204 -5.50 -10.23 5.69
CA GLU A 204 -6.85 -10.03 6.21
C GLU A 204 -6.82 -9.17 7.50
N LEU A 205 -7.78 -8.26 7.65
CA LEU A 205 -8.08 -7.58 8.90
C LEU A 205 -9.52 -7.88 9.29
N ILE A 206 -9.70 -8.61 10.39
CA ILE A 206 -11.01 -9.05 10.87
C ILE A 206 -11.32 -8.31 12.18
N PRO A 207 -12.35 -7.44 12.22
CA PRO A 207 -12.78 -6.79 13.47
C PRO A 207 -13.03 -7.79 14.60
N GLN A 208 -12.72 -7.41 15.85
CA GLN A 208 -12.89 -8.22 17.07
C GLN A 208 -13.93 -7.63 18.02
#